data_AF-A0A2S2P5B8-F1
#
_entry.id   AF-A0A2S2P5B8-F1
#
_cell.length_a   1.000
_cell.length_b   1.000
_cell.length_c   1.000
_cell.angle_alpha   90.00
_cell.angle_beta   90.00
_cell.angle_gamma   90.00
#
_symmetry.space_group_name_H-M   'P 1'
#
loop_
_entity.id
_entity.type
_entity.pdbx_description
1 polymer ?
#
loop_
_entity_poly.entity_id
_entity_poly.type
_entity_poly.pdbx_seq_one_letter_code
_entity_poly.pdbx_strand_id
1 'polypeptide(L)'
;RKCIFQQTQKNNGQHLNVKRKSVSIIEKYLRDKSKHKDRDIATISFNLEFNSIYVQYQYGEGQITQSSRLFQKPTSIRKEDFDPKSVIEDIVYPYEGHLKTHEAYIMLRDLIEAEKEALHNVSKLEDDIIQMIGIRSQERTEFNLMIDSLDWDRNHGIRKLLQNENDKKLALSKRDKKTNTDNSLPYYVIIKRHFKQDKNALNVREKIIQHFRQNTKKRFIRTKELFITKQFKLQSMMKALETDCFKEAELKNKTLILCSLLKNELNTLMLKMERYNETRIERYNNLVLYLNSYPDFKTLLPLKLYH
;
A
#
# COMPACT_ATOMS: atom_id res chain seq x y z
N ARG A 1 -15.37 7.99 -5.83
CA ARG A 1 -15.30 7.27 -7.14
C ARG A 1 -14.80 5.85 -6.89
N LYS A 2 -15.33 4.85 -7.61
CA LYS A 2 -14.93 3.44 -7.56
C LYS A 2 -14.72 2.96 -8.99
N CYS A 3 -13.52 2.54 -9.36
CA CYS A 3 -13.23 1.96 -10.67
C CYS A 3 -13.09 0.44 -10.54
N ILE A 4 -13.67 -0.30 -11.48
CA ILE A 4 -13.52 -1.74 -11.62
C ILE A 4 -12.61 -1.98 -12.82
N PHE A 5 -11.54 -2.75 -12.59
CA PHE A 5 -10.56 -3.08 -13.62
C PHE A 5 -10.76 -4.51 -14.10
N GLN A 6 -10.34 -4.76 -15.34
CA GLN A 6 -10.29 -6.10 -15.91
C GLN A 6 -9.29 -6.94 -15.12
N GLN A 7 -9.68 -8.15 -14.75
CA GLN A 7 -8.76 -9.08 -14.09
C GLN A 7 -7.72 -9.52 -15.12
N THR A 8 -6.49 -9.01 -14.98
CA THR A 8 -5.35 -9.55 -15.72
C THR A 8 -5.16 -11.00 -15.30
N GLN A 9 -5.11 -11.93 -16.27
CA GLN A 9 -4.75 -13.33 -16.00
C GLN A 9 -3.47 -13.39 -15.17
N LYS A 10 -3.35 -14.40 -14.31
CA LYS A 10 -2.24 -14.61 -13.36
C LYS A 10 -0.88 -14.69 -14.09
N ASN A 11 -0.34 -13.55 -14.49
CA ASN A 11 1.03 -13.44 -14.91
C ASN A 11 1.87 -13.43 -13.64
N ASN A 12 2.56 -14.54 -13.41
CA ASN A 12 3.50 -14.74 -12.32
C ASN A 12 4.50 -13.56 -12.27
N GLY A 13 4.27 -12.61 -11.36
CA GLY A 13 5.25 -11.66 -10.84
C GLY A 13 5.87 -10.61 -11.78
N GLN A 14 5.75 -10.71 -13.11
CA GLN A 14 6.65 -9.95 -14.01
C GLN A 14 6.15 -8.56 -14.44
N HIS A 15 4.89 -8.18 -14.20
CA HIS A 15 4.35 -6.92 -14.70
C HIS A 15 3.47 -6.18 -13.66
N LEU A 16 4.04 -5.86 -12.50
CA LEU A 16 3.38 -5.00 -11.50
C LEU A 16 3.21 -3.53 -11.95
N ASN A 17 3.83 -3.12 -13.06
CA ASN A 17 3.87 -1.74 -13.55
C ASN A 17 3.05 -1.49 -14.83
N VAL A 18 2.16 -2.42 -15.22
CA VAL A 18 1.34 -2.24 -16.42
C VAL A 18 -0.02 -1.66 -16.03
N LYS A 19 -0.42 -0.58 -16.72
CA LYS A 19 -1.73 0.04 -16.55
C LYS A 19 -2.83 -0.98 -16.84
N ARG A 20 -3.76 -1.13 -15.90
CA ARG A 20 -4.93 -2.01 -16.07
C ARG A 20 -5.99 -1.32 -16.91
N LYS A 21 -6.70 -2.10 -17.73
CA LYS A 21 -7.84 -1.60 -18.50
C LYS A 21 -9.07 -1.49 -17.58
N SER A 22 -9.68 -0.30 -17.54
CA SER A 22 -10.94 -0.06 -16.81
C SER A 22 -12.10 -0.75 -17.52
N VAL A 23 -12.98 -1.38 -16.73
CA VAL A 23 -14.23 -2.04 -17.20
C VAL A 23 -15.41 -1.14 -16.91
N SER A 24 -15.47 -0.60 -15.70
CA SER A 24 -16.50 0.35 -15.31
C SER A 24 -16.00 1.35 -14.29
N ILE A 25 -16.58 2.55 -14.32
CA ILE A 25 -16.28 3.65 -13.41
C ILE A 25 -17.58 4.07 -12.76
N ILE A 26 -17.64 4.00 -11.43
CA ILE A 26 -18.79 4.42 -10.63
C ILE A 26 -18.40 5.68 -9.87
N GLU A 27 -19.05 6.77 -10.20
CA GLU A 27 -18.95 8.03 -9.48
C GLU A 27 -20.12 8.18 -8.53
N LYS A 28 -19.84 8.65 -7.33
CA LYS A 28 -20.84 8.91 -6.29
C LYS A 28 -20.72 10.37 -5.91
N TYR A 29 -21.85 11.04 -5.86
CA TYR A 29 -21.97 12.46 -5.59
C TYR A 29 -22.70 12.67 -4.26
N LEU A 30 -22.39 13.78 -3.59
CA LEU A 30 -23.08 14.20 -2.37
C LEU A 30 -24.33 15.01 -2.73
N ARG A 31 -25.32 15.05 -1.82
CA ARG A 31 -26.57 15.79 -2.02
C ARG A 31 -26.32 17.27 -2.22
N ASP A 32 -26.76 17.81 -3.35
CA ASP A 32 -26.77 19.24 -3.62
C ASP A 32 -28.14 19.86 -3.30
N LYS A 33 -28.28 20.43 -2.10
CA LYS A 33 -29.54 21.01 -1.60
C LYS A 33 -30.15 22.08 -2.52
N SER A 34 -29.40 22.65 -3.47
CA SER A 34 -29.92 23.60 -4.45
C SER A 34 -30.76 22.97 -5.57
N LYS A 35 -30.57 21.66 -5.83
CA LYS A 35 -31.28 20.93 -6.90
C LYS A 35 -32.52 20.21 -6.38
N HIS A 36 -33.52 20.03 -7.26
CA HIS A 36 -34.66 19.18 -6.97
C HIS A 36 -34.20 17.72 -6.75
N LYS A 37 -34.91 17.00 -5.88
CA LYS A 37 -34.60 15.62 -5.49
C LYS A 37 -34.44 14.68 -6.69
N ASP A 38 -35.32 14.80 -7.67
CA ASP A 38 -35.30 13.93 -8.86
C ASP A 38 -34.31 14.38 -9.95
N ARG A 39 -33.66 15.54 -9.76
CA ARG A 39 -32.60 16.06 -10.66
C ARG A 39 -31.21 15.99 -10.05
N ASP A 40 -31.11 15.64 -8.78
CA ASP A 40 -29.84 15.53 -8.12
C ASP A 40 -29.27 14.14 -8.31
N ILE A 41 -28.09 14.06 -8.93
CA ILE A 41 -27.47 12.80 -9.30
C ILE A 41 -26.79 12.23 -8.07
N ALA A 42 -27.16 11.00 -7.70
CA ALA A 42 -26.50 10.24 -6.65
C ALA A 42 -25.27 9.52 -7.20
N THR A 43 -25.46 8.84 -8.33
CA THR A 43 -24.42 8.02 -8.94
C THR A 43 -24.47 8.06 -10.45
N ILE A 44 -23.28 8.05 -11.06
CA ILE A 44 -23.09 7.84 -12.50
C ILE A 44 -22.22 6.61 -12.64
N SER A 45 -22.70 5.63 -13.38
CA SER A 45 -21.97 4.40 -13.69
C SER A 45 -21.66 4.36 -15.18
N PHE A 46 -20.39 4.56 -15.51
CA PHE A 46 -19.87 4.40 -16.86
C PHE A 46 -19.49 2.95 -17.08
N ASN A 47 -20.18 2.26 -17.98
CA ASN A 47 -19.88 0.90 -18.36
C ASN A 47 -19.21 0.87 -19.74
N LEU A 48 -17.91 0.67 -19.74
CA LEU A 48 -17.08 0.73 -20.94
C LEU A 48 -17.23 -0.53 -21.81
N GLU A 49 -17.59 -1.66 -21.19
CA GLU A 49 -17.76 -2.94 -21.87
C GLU A 49 -19.08 -2.98 -22.66
N PHE A 50 -20.17 -2.53 -22.04
CA PHE A 50 -21.49 -2.48 -22.66
C PHE A 50 -21.79 -1.16 -23.36
N ASN A 51 -20.80 -0.26 -23.40
CA ASN A 51 -20.91 1.08 -23.99
C ASN A 51 -22.15 1.85 -23.49
N SER A 52 -22.42 1.79 -22.19
CA SER A 52 -23.62 2.38 -21.59
C SER A 52 -23.30 3.25 -20.37
N ILE A 53 -24.16 4.21 -20.09
CA ILE A 53 -24.05 5.13 -18.96
C ILE A 53 -25.34 5.06 -18.17
N TYR A 54 -25.25 4.67 -16.90
CA TYR A 54 -26.38 4.57 -16.01
C TYR A 54 -26.35 5.68 -14.96
N VAL A 55 -27.45 6.42 -14.83
CA VAL A 55 -27.61 7.56 -13.94
C VAL A 55 -28.71 7.26 -12.94
N GLN A 56 -28.39 7.45 -11.66
CA GLN A 56 -29.34 7.29 -10.56
C GLN A 56 -29.42 8.57 -9.73
N TYR A 57 -30.62 8.97 -9.33
CA TYR A 57 -30.87 10.20 -8.58
C TYR A 57 -31.02 9.97 -7.08
N GLN A 58 -30.98 11.05 -6.29
CA GLN A 58 -31.10 11.01 -4.83
C GLN A 58 -32.06 12.05 -4.29
N TYR A 59 -32.93 11.62 -3.38
CA TYR A 59 -33.87 12.52 -2.71
C TYR A 59 -33.42 12.94 -1.30
N GLY A 60 -32.39 12.28 -0.77
CA GLY A 60 -31.83 12.54 0.56
C GLY A 60 -30.38 12.06 0.66
N GLU A 61 -29.70 12.44 1.73
CA GLU A 61 -28.31 12.03 1.94
C GLU A 61 -28.22 10.51 2.11
N GLY A 62 -27.51 9.85 1.19
CA GLY A 62 -27.41 8.39 1.16
C GLY A 62 -28.69 7.67 0.70
N GLN A 63 -29.72 8.40 0.25
CA GLN A 63 -31.00 7.86 -0.17
C GLN A 63 -31.20 8.05 -1.67
N ILE A 64 -31.17 6.94 -2.40
CA ILE A 64 -31.35 6.87 -3.85
C ILE A 64 -32.83 6.78 -4.21
N THR A 65 -33.23 7.46 -5.28
CA THR A 65 -34.57 7.30 -5.87
C THR A 65 -34.67 5.97 -6.62
N GLN A 66 -35.91 5.51 -6.82
CA GLN A 66 -36.19 4.45 -7.79
C GLN A 66 -36.06 4.95 -9.24
N SER A 67 -36.15 6.27 -9.46
CA SER A 67 -35.95 6.85 -10.78
C SER A 67 -34.51 6.67 -11.28
N SER A 68 -34.37 6.24 -12.53
CA SER A 68 -33.08 6.06 -13.18
C SER A 68 -33.14 6.31 -14.68
N ARG A 69 -31.98 6.59 -15.27
CA ARG A 69 -31.83 6.69 -16.73
C ARG A 69 -30.66 5.85 -17.19
N LEU A 70 -30.87 5.06 -18.23
CA LEU A 70 -29.85 4.30 -18.91
C LEU A 70 -29.67 4.86 -20.32
N PHE A 71 -28.46 5.33 -20.61
CA PHE A 71 -28.07 5.79 -21.93
C PHE A 71 -27.20 4.74 -22.60
N GLN A 72 -27.58 4.31 -23.80
CA GLN A 72 -26.76 3.46 -24.65
C GLN A 72 -26.01 4.35 -25.64
N LYS A 73 -24.67 4.32 -25.60
CA LYS A 73 -23.87 5.16 -26.51
C LYS A 73 -23.97 4.61 -27.94
N PRO A 74 -24.06 5.49 -28.95
CA PRO A 74 -24.08 5.07 -30.34
C PRO A 74 -22.78 4.33 -30.70
N THR A 75 -22.91 3.22 -31.43
CA THR A 75 -21.77 2.40 -31.90
C THR A 75 -21.08 3.00 -33.13
N SER A 76 -21.68 3.99 -33.80
CA SER A 76 -21.13 4.62 -35.01
C SER A 76 -20.78 6.09 -34.79
N ILE A 77 -19.66 6.51 -35.44
CA ILE A 77 -19.02 7.84 -35.37
C ILE A 77 -19.79 8.92 -36.17
N ARG A 78 -20.85 8.55 -36.90
CA ARG A 78 -21.65 9.53 -37.67
C ARG A 78 -22.43 10.39 -36.68
N LYS A 79 -22.13 11.69 -36.68
CA LYS A 79 -22.56 12.70 -35.71
C LYS A 79 -24.08 12.96 -35.65
N GLU A 80 -24.89 12.29 -36.47
CA GLU A 80 -26.17 12.85 -36.91
C GLU A 80 -27.43 12.11 -36.45
N ASP A 81 -27.37 10.87 -35.94
CA ASP A 81 -28.59 10.18 -35.50
C ASP A 81 -28.52 9.77 -34.03
N PHE A 82 -28.82 10.71 -33.13
CA PHE A 82 -29.24 10.35 -31.78
C PHE A 82 -30.59 9.64 -31.87
N ASP A 83 -30.60 8.34 -31.64
CA ASP A 83 -31.85 7.58 -31.54
C ASP A 83 -32.45 7.79 -30.13
N PRO A 84 -33.64 8.39 -29.99
CA PRO A 84 -34.30 8.52 -28.69
C PRO A 84 -34.49 7.17 -27.98
N LYS A 85 -34.60 6.06 -28.73
CA LYS A 85 -34.74 4.70 -28.18
C LYS A 85 -33.47 4.19 -27.49
N SER A 86 -32.33 4.89 -27.67
CA SER A 86 -31.08 4.62 -26.94
C SER A 86 -31.13 5.07 -25.48
N VAL A 87 -32.19 5.77 -25.07
CA VAL A 87 -32.41 6.20 -23.69
C VAL A 87 -33.58 5.42 -23.11
N ILE A 88 -33.30 4.64 -22.07
CA ILE A 88 -34.30 3.93 -21.29
C ILE A 88 -34.49 4.72 -19.99
N GLU A 89 -35.70 5.19 -19.76
CA GLU A 89 -36.05 5.99 -18.60
C GLU A 89 -37.04 5.24 -17.72
N ASP A 90 -36.60 4.89 -16.51
CA ASP A 90 -37.46 4.33 -15.48
C ASP A 90 -37.79 5.47 -14.51
N ILE A 91 -38.89 6.19 -14.76
CA ILE A 91 -39.31 7.34 -13.96
C ILE A 91 -40.52 6.95 -13.12
N VAL A 92 -40.35 6.96 -11.79
CA VAL A 92 -41.43 6.60 -10.85
C VAL A 92 -42.36 7.78 -10.57
N TYR A 93 -41.90 9.01 -10.77
CA TYR A 93 -42.64 10.21 -10.44
C TYR A 93 -43.25 10.89 -11.67
N PRO A 94 -44.59 10.94 -11.79
CA PRO A 94 -45.28 11.37 -13.02
C PRO A 94 -45.17 12.87 -13.32
N TYR A 95 -44.62 13.69 -12.41
CA TYR A 95 -44.52 15.14 -12.57
C TYR A 95 -43.26 15.62 -13.29
N GLU A 96 -42.23 14.79 -13.45
CA GLU A 96 -41.03 15.17 -14.22
C GLU A 96 -41.13 14.83 -15.71
N GLY A 97 -41.99 13.88 -16.09
CA GLY A 97 -42.14 13.45 -17.48
C GLY A 97 -40.87 12.84 -18.09
N HIS A 98 -41.02 12.26 -19.27
CA HIS A 98 -39.89 11.77 -20.06
C HIS A 98 -39.08 12.94 -20.64
N LEU A 99 -37.77 12.76 -20.79
CA LEU A 99 -36.93 13.78 -21.41
C LEU A 99 -37.35 14.02 -22.85
N LYS A 100 -37.32 15.29 -23.26
CA LYS A 100 -37.42 15.61 -24.70
C LYS A 100 -36.17 15.11 -25.41
N THR A 101 -36.30 14.72 -26.68
CA THR A 101 -35.18 14.21 -27.50
C THR A 101 -33.94 15.10 -27.46
N HIS A 102 -34.13 16.42 -27.58
CA HIS A 102 -33.05 17.40 -27.51
C HIS A 102 -32.35 17.42 -26.13
N GLU A 103 -33.12 17.34 -25.04
CA GLU A 103 -32.59 17.37 -23.68
C GLU A 103 -31.79 16.10 -23.37
N ALA A 104 -32.31 14.95 -23.82
CA ALA A 104 -31.62 13.67 -23.72
C ALA A 104 -30.30 13.66 -24.51
N TYR A 105 -30.28 14.29 -25.70
CA TYR A 105 -29.06 14.46 -26.49
C TYR A 105 -28.00 15.31 -25.78
N ILE A 106 -28.38 16.47 -25.24
CA ILE A 106 -27.46 17.33 -24.48
C ILE A 106 -26.90 16.58 -23.28
N MET A 107 -27.77 15.94 -22.50
CA MET A 107 -27.35 15.18 -21.32
C MET A 107 -26.39 14.05 -21.69
N LEU A 108 -26.66 13.30 -22.77
CA LEU A 108 -25.74 12.26 -23.24
C LEU A 108 -24.37 12.83 -23.63
N ARG A 109 -24.34 13.97 -24.32
CA ARG A 109 -23.08 14.62 -24.71
C ARG A 109 -22.25 15.00 -23.48
N ASP A 110 -22.88 15.62 -22.50
CA ASP A 110 -22.23 16.05 -21.26
C ASP A 110 -21.74 14.82 -20.45
N LEU A 111 -22.51 13.72 -20.43
CA LEU A 111 -22.11 12.46 -19.81
C LEU A 111 -20.92 11.79 -20.53
N ILE A 112 -20.84 11.86 -21.86
CA ILE A 112 -19.69 11.35 -22.63
C ILE A 112 -18.43 12.17 -22.33
N GLU A 113 -18.56 13.49 -22.17
CA GLU A 113 -17.44 14.35 -21.77
C GLU A 113 -16.97 14.02 -20.34
N ALA A 114 -17.91 13.86 -19.41
CA ALA A 114 -17.61 13.43 -18.04
C ALA A 114 -16.94 12.03 -18.00
N GLU A 115 -17.37 11.09 -18.86
CA GLU A 115 -16.74 9.78 -18.99
C GLU A 115 -15.26 9.89 -19.39
N LYS A 116 -14.94 10.76 -20.36
CA LYS A 116 -13.56 11.00 -20.81
C LYS A 116 -12.71 11.59 -19.69
N GLU A 117 -13.25 12.56 -18.95
CA GLU A 117 -12.55 13.15 -17.82
C GLU A 117 -12.33 12.11 -16.70
N ALA A 118 -13.34 11.30 -16.40
CA ALA A 118 -13.25 10.22 -15.42
C ALA A 118 -12.17 9.19 -15.80
N LEU A 119 -12.11 8.78 -17.08
CA LEU A 119 -11.06 7.91 -17.61
C LEU A 119 -9.66 8.51 -17.46
N HIS A 120 -9.50 9.80 -17.79
CA HIS A 120 -8.23 10.51 -17.62
C HIS A 120 -7.79 10.53 -16.15
N ASN A 121 -8.70 10.88 -15.25
CA ASN A 121 -8.46 10.90 -13.81
C ASN A 121 -8.08 9.52 -13.25
N VAL A 122 -8.76 8.45 -13.69
CA VAL A 122 -8.41 7.07 -13.31
C VAL A 122 -7.02 6.69 -13.82
N SER A 123 -6.66 7.07 -15.06
CA SER A 123 -5.33 6.80 -15.60
C SER A 123 -4.22 7.48 -14.81
N LYS A 124 -4.43 8.75 -14.41
CA LYS A 124 -3.50 9.50 -13.57
C LYS A 124 -3.33 8.85 -12.19
N LEU A 125 -4.42 8.40 -11.57
CA LEU A 125 -4.35 7.69 -10.29
C LEU A 125 -3.61 6.35 -10.41
N GLU A 126 -3.77 5.62 -11.52
CA GLU A 126 -2.97 4.41 -11.77
C GLU A 126 -1.48 4.74 -11.92
N ASP A 127 -1.12 5.85 -12.59
CA ASP A 127 0.28 6.32 -12.66
C ASP A 127 0.87 6.60 -11.28
N ASP A 128 0.15 7.34 -10.44
CA ASP A 128 0.56 7.65 -9.07
C ASP A 128 0.75 6.38 -8.24
N ILE A 129 -0.14 5.38 -8.39
CA ILE A 129 -0.04 4.09 -7.70
C ILE A 129 1.17 3.30 -8.20
N ILE A 130 1.40 3.23 -9.51
CA ILE A 130 2.57 2.55 -10.09
C ILE A 130 3.86 3.20 -9.59
N GLN A 131 3.92 4.53 -9.58
CA GLN A 131 5.05 5.28 -9.04
C GLN A 131 5.26 4.96 -7.56
N MET A 132 4.20 4.98 -6.74
CA MET A 132 4.28 4.67 -5.31
C MET A 132 4.76 3.23 -5.06
N ILE A 133 4.29 2.26 -5.85
CA ILE A 133 4.74 0.86 -5.77
C ILE A 133 6.21 0.77 -6.17
N GLY A 134 6.63 1.46 -7.23
CA GLY A 134 8.02 1.53 -7.68
C GLY A 134 8.97 2.09 -6.62
N ILE A 135 8.63 3.25 -6.04
CA ILE A 135 9.39 3.87 -4.95
C ILE A 135 9.48 2.91 -3.76
N ARG A 136 8.36 2.32 -3.34
CA ARG A 136 8.35 1.34 -2.23
C ARG A 136 9.15 0.08 -2.53
N SER A 137 9.23 -0.33 -3.80
CA SER A 137 10.08 -1.45 -4.19
C SER A 137 11.55 -1.09 -4.02
N GLN A 138 11.97 0.07 -4.55
CA GLN A 138 13.33 0.58 -4.39
C GLN A 138 13.72 0.74 -2.93
N GLU A 139 12.89 1.41 -2.13
CA GLU A 139 13.06 1.57 -0.69
C GLU A 139 13.33 0.22 0.00
N ARG A 140 12.57 -0.83 -0.32
CA ARG A 140 12.78 -2.16 0.30
C ARG A 140 14.12 -2.80 -0.04
N THR A 141 14.65 -2.50 -1.22
CA THR A 141 15.94 -3.03 -1.68
C THR A 141 17.12 -2.25 -1.12
N GLU A 142 16.92 -1.00 -0.71
CA GLU A 142 17.93 -0.17 -0.09
C GLU A 142 18.26 -0.66 1.33
N PHE A 143 19.56 -0.74 1.64
CA PHE A 143 20.03 -1.08 2.98
C PHE A 143 20.23 0.17 3.87
N ASN A 144 20.20 1.38 3.28
CA ASN A 144 20.56 2.64 3.93
C ASN A 144 19.39 3.47 4.48
N LEU A 145 18.12 3.09 4.26
CA LEU A 145 16.96 3.88 4.70
C LEU A 145 17.04 4.26 6.17
N MET A 146 17.29 5.54 6.48
CA MET A 146 17.66 5.98 7.83
C MET A 146 16.60 5.62 8.90
N ILE A 147 15.32 5.67 8.54
CA ILE A 147 14.20 5.37 9.44
C ILE A 147 13.08 4.73 8.61
N ASP A 148 12.94 3.40 8.67
CA ASP A 148 11.68 2.76 8.27
C ASP A 148 10.77 2.79 9.50
N SER A 149 9.71 3.61 9.48
CA SER A 149 8.76 3.74 10.59
C SER A 149 8.06 2.41 10.94
N LEU A 150 8.04 1.46 10.01
CA LEU A 150 7.46 0.13 10.17
C LEU A 150 8.50 -0.94 10.54
N ASP A 151 9.80 -0.65 10.48
CA ASP A 151 10.87 -1.52 11.00
C ASP A 151 11.03 -1.30 12.50
N TRP A 152 10.07 -1.84 13.25
CA TRP A 152 10.04 -1.78 14.71
C TRP A 152 11.35 -2.28 15.33
N ASP A 153 11.97 -3.32 14.76
CA ASP A 153 13.22 -3.92 15.25
C ASP A 153 14.40 -2.95 15.11
N ARG A 154 14.54 -2.29 13.95
CA ARG A 154 15.57 -1.28 13.75
C ARG A 154 15.34 -0.08 14.66
N ASN A 155 14.10 0.40 14.75
CA ASN A 155 13.75 1.57 15.56
C ASN A 155 13.91 1.29 17.05
N HIS A 156 13.59 0.09 17.52
CA HIS A 156 13.85 -0.34 18.89
C HIS A 156 15.36 -0.50 19.14
N GLY A 157 16.11 -1.05 18.19
CA GLY A 157 17.58 -1.16 18.29
C GLY A 157 18.25 0.21 18.42
N ILE A 158 17.88 1.17 17.58
CA ILE A 158 18.39 2.55 17.63
C ILE A 158 17.99 3.22 18.94
N ARG A 159 16.73 3.08 19.38
CA ARG A 159 16.28 3.61 20.69
C ARG A 159 17.10 3.04 21.85
N LYS A 160 17.38 1.73 21.84
CA LYS A 160 18.20 1.09 22.87
C LYS A 160 19.66 1.55 22.83
N LEU A 161 20.23 1.77 21.64
CA LEU A 161 21.58 2.31 21.50
C LEU A 161 21.68 3.74 22.03
N LEU A 162 20.74 4.61 21.65
CA LEU A 162 20.65 5.99 22.14
C LEU A 162 20.49 6.02 23.67
N GLN A 163 19.65 5.13 24.21
CA GLN A 163 19.47 5.02 25.66
C GLN A 163 20.76 4.56 26.35
N ASN A 164 21.44 3.54 25.81
CA ASN A 164 22.72 3.09 26.35
C ASN A 164 23.82 4.18 26.27
N GLU A 165 23.85 4.99 25.23
CA GLU A 165 24.78 6.13 25.13
C GLU A 165 24.46 7.20 26.16
N ASN A 166 23.18 7.53 26.35
CA ASN A 166 22.73 8.47 27.37
C ASN A 166 23.06 7.95 28.78
N ASP A 167 22.82 6.66 29.05
CA ASP A 167 23.13 6.02 30.33
C ASP A 167 24.64 6.02 30.60
N LYS A 168 25.48 5.77 29.57
CA LYS A 168 26.94 5.89 29.67
C LYS A 168 27.39 7.33 29.94
N LYS A 169 26.84 8.32 29.23
CA LYS A 169 27.12 9.75 29.48
C LYS A 169 26.73 10.16 30.89
N LEU A 170 25.59 9.68 31.37
CA LEU A 170 25.09 9.95 32.72
C LEU A 170 25.95 9.27 33.79
N ALA A 171 26.43 8.04 33.55
CA ALA A 171 27.34 7.34 34.44
C ALA A 171 28.72 8.00 34.51
N LEU A 172 29.23 8.53 33.39
CA LEU A 172 30.47 9.31 33.35
C LEU A 172 30.31 10.64 34.10
N SER A 173 29.23 11.40 33.84
CA SER A 173 28.92 12.64 34.58
C SER A 173 28.79 12.42 36.09
N LYS A 174 28.26 11.27 36.53
CA LYS A 174 28.19 10.89 37.95
C LYS A 174 29.54 10.49 38.55
N ARG A 175 30.47 9.98 37.74
CA ARG A 175 31.87 9.70 38.16
C ARG A 175 32.70 10.98 38.23
N ASP A 176 32.52 11.90 37.30
CA ASP A 176 33.24 13.18 37.26
C ASP A 176 32.87 14.08 38.46
N LYS A 177 31.66 13.94 39.01
CA LYS A 177 31.27 14.60 40.29
C LYS A 177 31.96 14.03 41.54
N LYS A 178 32.70 12.92 41.44
CA LYS A 178 33.35 12.23 42.57
C LYS A 178 34.87 12.36 42.57
N THR A 179 35.47 12.88 41.51
CA THR A 179 36.92 13.08 41.41
C THR A 179 37.19 14.39 40.68
N ASN A 180 37.39 15.47 41.44
CA ASN A 180 38.14 16.63 40.95
C ASN A 180 39.61 16.22 40.84
N THR A 181 39.98 15.66 39.70
CA THR A 181 41.39 15.60 39.28
C THR A 181 41.47 16.05 37.84
N ASP A 182 42.23 17.13 37.65
CA ASP A 182 42.72 17.60 36.37
C ASP A 182 43.30 16.43 35.58
N ASN A 183 42.77 16.19 34.39
CA ASN A 183 43.47 15.49 33.34
C ASN A 183 42.99 16.03 32.00
N SER A 184 43.75 17.01 31.51
CA SER A 184 43.74 17.45 30.13
C SER A 184 43.93 16.26 29.18
N LEU A 185 42.95 16.05 28.30
CA LEU A 185 42.96 15.28 27.04
C LEU A 185 43.07 13.74 27.15
N PRO A 186 42.13 13.00 26.51
CA PRO A 186 42.35 12.68 25.09
C PRO A 186 41.04 12.60 24.27
N TYR A 187 40.36 13.73 24.04
CA TYR A 187 39.20 13.75 23.13
C TYR A 187 39.55 13.91 21.64
N TYR A 188 40.84 13.97 21.29
CA TYR A 188 41.26 14.09 19.89
C TYR A 188 41.53 12.75 19.18
N VAL A 189 41.59 11.62 19.91
CA VAL A 189 42.07 10.34 19.34
C VAL A 189 40.95 9.46 18.75
N ILE A 190 39.68 9.70 19.10
CA ILE A 190 38.59 8.77 18.74
C ILE A 190 37.91 9.14 17.41
N ILE A 191 37.86 10.42 17.04
CA ILE A 191 37.08 10.86 15.86
C ILE A 191 37.90 10.79 14.55
N LYS A 192 39.22 10.62 14.62
CA LYS A 192 40.12 10.68 13.45
C LYS A 192 40.87 9.39 13.12
N ARG A 193 40.41 8.21 13.59
CA ARG A 193 40.94 6.94 13.08
C ARG A 193 40.31 6.62 11.73
N HIS A 194 40.85 7.25 10.69
CA HIS A 194 40.87 6.68 9.36
C HIS A 194 41.27 5.20 9.47
N PHE A 195 40.53 4.30 8.81
CA PHE A 195 40.82 2.87 8.74
C PHE A 195 42.11 2.61 7.94
N LYS A 196 43.25 3.13 8.37
CA LYS A 196 44.55 3.04 7.67
C LYS A 196 45.30 1.71 7.89
N GLN A 197 44.63 0.66 8.34
CA GLN A 197 45.23 -0.67 8.44
C GLN A 197 44.31 -1.68 7.77
N ASP A 198 44.78 -2.32 6.69
CA ASP A 198 44.03 -3.29 5.88
C ASP A 198 43.39 -4.41 6.72
N LYS A 199 44.03 -4.80 7.84
CA LYS A 199 43.49 -5.79 8.79
C LYS A 199 42.23 -5.29 9.53
N ASN A 200 42.14 -3.99 9.80
CA ASN A 200 40.95 -3.41 10.43
C ASN A 200 39.82 -3.23 9.41
N ALA A 201 40.14 -2.80 8.19
CA ALA A 201 39.16 -2.64 7.12
C ALA A 201 38.52 -4.00 6.73
N LEU A 202 39.31 -5.05 6.58
CA LEU A 202 38.81 -6.39 6.27
C LEU A 202 37.93 -6.96 7.39
N ASN A 203 38.37 -6.87 8.65
CA ASN A 203 37.60 -7.35 9.80
C ASN A 203 36.27 -6.57 9.97
N VAL A 204 36.29 -5.26 9.73
CA VAL A 204 35.06 -4.45 9.75
C VAL A 204 34.12 -4.87 8.63
N ARG A 205 34.61 -5.05 7.40
CA ARG A 205 33.81 -5.50 6.26
C ARG A 205 33.18 -6.88 6.51
N GLU A 206 33.94 -7.82 7.06
CA GLU A 206 33.43 -9.15 7.45
C GLU A 206 32.37 -9.07 8.54
N LYS A 207 32.59 -8.25 9.57
CA LYS A 207 31.59 -8.02 10.64
C LYS A 207 30.28 -7.45 10.08
N ILE A 208 30.35 -6.51 9.14
CA ILE A 208 29.15 -5.93 8.49
C ILE A 208 28.38 -7.02 7.76
N ILE A 209 29.05 -7.84 6.95
CA ILE A 209 28.42 -8.94 6.21
C ILE A 209 27.83 -9.99 7.17
N GLN A 210 28.59 -10.39 8.18
CA GLN A 210 28.14 -11.36 9.17
C GLN A 210 26.92 -10.85 9.94
N HIS A 211 26.94 -9.58 10.34
CA HIS A 211 25.82 -8.93 11.00
C HIS A 211 24.58 -8.91 10.09
N PHE A 212 24.74 -8.54 8.81
CA PHE A 212 23.63 -8.57 7.84
C PHE A 212 23.03 -9.98 7.72
N ARG A 213 23.86 -11.02 7.53
CA ARG A 213 23.40 -12.41 7.41
C ARG A 213 22.66 -12.89 8.67
N GLN A 214 23.22 -12.63 9.84
CA GLN A 214 22.62 -13.03 11.12
C GLN A 214 21.33 -12.28 11.39
N ASN A 215 21.29 -10.97 11.15
CA ASN A 215 20.10 -10.15 11.37
C ASN A 215 18.95 -10.59 10.44
N THR A 216 19.23 -10.79 9.15
CA THR A 216 18.25 -11.28 8.17
C THR A 216 17.70 -12.64 8.58
N LYS A 217 18.56 -13.58 9.00
CA LYS A 217 18.13 -14.90 9.51
C LYS A 217 17.25 -14.77 10.76
N LYS A 218 17.66 -13.97 11.74
CA LYS A 218 16.90 -13.74 12.99
C LYS A 218 15.53 -13.14 12.72
N ARG A 219 15.44 -12.15 11.82
CA ARG A 219 14.16 -11.53 11.42
C ARG A 219 13.21 -12.53 10.77
N PHE A 220 13.73 -13.38 9.87
CA PHE A 220 12.93 -14.43 9.24
C PHE A 220 12.39 -15.43 10.28
N ILE A 221 13.26 -15.91 11.17
CA ILE A 221 12.87 -16.87 12.23
C ILE A 221 11.77 -16.27 13.13
N ARG A 222 11.94 -15.04 13.60
CA ARG A 222 10.91 -14.35 14.41
C ARG A 222 9.58 -14.21 13.68
N THR A 223 9.63 -13.85 12.40
CA THR A 223 8.42 -13.72 11.57
C THR A 223 7.71 -15.06 11.44
N LYS A 224 8.48 -16.15 11.24
CA LYS A 224 7.97 -17.52 11.16
C LYS A 224 7.38 -17.99 12.50
N GLU A 225 8.05 -17.73 13.61
CA GLU A 225 7.55 -18.04 14.95
C GLU A 225 6.22 -17.33 15.21
N LEU A 226 6.15 -16.02 14.94
CA LEU A 226 4.94 -15.24 15.09
C LEU A 226 3.80 -15.76 14.20
N PHE A 227 4.11 -16.18 12.97
CA PHE A 227 3.14 -16.81 12.06
C PHE A 227 2.57 -18.09 12.68
N ILE A 228 3.43 -18.99 13.17
CA ILE A 228 3.01 -20.25 13.80
C ILE A 228 2.12 -19.96 15.02
N THR A 229 2.52 -19.03 15.89
CA THR A 229 1.73 -18.66 17.08
C THR A 229 0.34 -18.14 16.69
N LYS A 230 0.26 -17.24 15.69
CA LYS A 230 -1.03 -16.70 15.23
C LYS A 230 -1.88 -17.76 14.51
N GLN A 231 -1.26 -18.66 13.77
CA GLN A 231 -1.93 -19.76 13.09
C GLN A 231 -2.57 -20.72 14.09
N PHE A 232 -1.83 -21.08 15.15
CA PHE A 232 -2.35 -21.91 16.23
C PHE A 232 -3.53 -21.23 16.94
N LYS A 233 -3.41 -19.92 17.24
CA LYS A 233 -4.50 -19.13 17.84
C LYS A 233 -5.74 -19.08 16.96
N LEU A 234 -5.59 -18.93 15.64
CA LEU A 234 -6.70 -18.95 14.71
C LEU A 234 -7.37 -20.33 14.67
N GLN A 235 -6.59 -21.40 14.60
CA GLN A 235 -7.10 -22.77 14.62
C GLN A 235 -7.87 -23.08 15.91
N SER A 236 -7.36 -22.65 17.07
CA SER A 236 -8.09 -22.83 18.34
C SER A 236 -9.40 -22.05 18.38
N MET A 237 -9.42 -20.82 17.85
CA MET A 237 -10.64 -20.00 17.80
C MET A 237 -11.67 -20.56 16.82
N MET A 238 -11.24 -21.08 15.66
CA MET A 238 -12.12 -21.73 14.70
C MET A 238 -12.74 -23.00 15.27
N LYS A 239 -11.95 -23.84 15.95
CA LYS A 239 -12.47 -25.02 16.65
C LYS A 239 -13.53 -24.66 17.70
N ALA A 240 -13.29 -23.61 18.49
CA ALA A 240 -14.26 -23.16 19.50
C ALA A 240 -15.58 -22.63 18.88
N LEU A 241 -15.52 -22.09 17.66
CA LEU A 241 -16.70 -21.68 16.89
C LEU A 241 -17.47 -22.87 16.32
N GLU A 242 -16.76 -23.93 15.89
CA GLU A 242 -17.35 -25.17 15.37
C GLU A 242 -18.03 -26.00 16.47
N THR A 243 -17.50 -25.99 17.69
CA THR A 243 -18.05 -26.74 18.83
C THR A 243 -19.21 -26.02 19.54
N ASP A 244 -19.79 -24.97 18.95
CA ASP A 244 -20.86 -24.13 19.50
C ASP A 244 -20.64 -23.77 20.99
N CYS A 245 -19.38 -23.47 21.36
CA CYS A 245 -19.05 -23.07 22.73
C CYS A 245 -19.65 -21.70 23.11
N PHE A 246 -20.21 -20.97 22.15
CA PHE A 246 -20.77 -19.63 22.33
C PHE A 246 -22.30 -19.70 22.40
N LYS A 247 -22.85 -19.52 23.60
CA LYS A 247 -24.30 -19.39 23.82
C LYS A 247 -24.86 -18.04 23.35
N GLU A 248 -24.01 -17.02 23.25
CA GLU A 248 -24.37 -15.64 22.87
C GLU A 248 -23.96 -15.31 21.43
N ALA A 249 -24.92 -14.79 20.65
CA ALA A 249 -24.71 -14.40 19.26
C ALA A 249 -23.70 -13.23 19.12
N GLU A 250 -23.69 -12.28 20.05
CA GLU A 250 -22.72 -11.17 20.03
C GLU A 250 -21.28 -11.64 20.22
N LEU A 251 -21.06 -12.61 21.12
CA LEU A 251 -19.73 -13.14 21.42
C LEU A 251 -19.21 -13.98 20.25
N LYS A 252 -20.10 -14.72 19.57
CA LYS A 252 -19.82 -15.40 18.29
C LYS A 252 -19.41 -14.41 17.20
N ASN A 253 -20.15 -13.31 17.03
CA ASN A 253 -19.83 -12.25 16.07
C ASN A 253 -18.49 -11.56 16.36
N LYS A 254 -18.21 -11.20 17.61
CA LYS A 254 -16.91 -10.63 18.03
C LYS A 254 -15.75 -11.59 17.73
N THR A 255 -15.94 -12.88 17.98
CA THR A 255 -14.93 -13.91 17.70
C THR A 255 -14.71 -14.09 16.20
N LEU A 256 -15.76 -14.05 15.38
CA LEU A 256 -15.65 -14.08 13.92
C LEU A 256 -14.85 -12.89 13.37
N ILE A 257 -15.10 -11.68 13.90
CA ILE A 257 -14.33 -10.48 13.54
C ILE A 257 -12.85 -10.69 13.89
N LEU A 258 -12.54 -11.16 15.09
CA LEU A 258 -11.15 -11.46 15.49
C LEU A 258 -10.50 -12.53 14.60
N CYS A 259 -11.21 -13.58 14.22
CA CYS A 259 -10.73 -14.59 13.27
C CYS A 259 -10.40 -13.96 11.91
N SER A 260 -11.26 -13.06 11.41
CA SER A 260 -11.01 -12.36 10.14
C SER A 260 -9.77 -11.46 10.22
N LEU A 261 -9.58 -10.75 11.33
CA LEU A 261 -8.40 -9.93 11.59
C LEU A 261 -7.13 -10.80 11.64
N LEU A 262 -7.15 -11.90 12.41
CA LEU A 262 -6.03 -12.84 12.50
C LEU A 262 -5.68 -13.44 11.13
N LYS A 263 -6.68 -13.77 10.30
CA LYS A 263 -6.46 -14.26 8.93
C LYS A 263 -5.77 -13.22 8.06
N ASN A 264 -6.16 -11.95 8.15
CA ASN A 264 -5.49 -10.85 7.43
C ASN A 264 -4.05 -10.65 7.91
N GLU A 265 -3.81 -10.75 9.22
CA GLU A 265 -2.46 -10.67 9.78
C GLU A 265 -1.58 -11.84 9.32
N LEU A 266 -2.12 -13.06 9.27
CA LEU A 266 -1.42 -14.24 8.75
C LEU A 266 -1.04 -14.06 7.28
N ASN A 267 -1.96 -13.57 6.44
CA ASN A 267 -1.67 -13.24 5.05
C ASN A 267 -0.54 -12.19 4.96
N THR A 268 -0.55 -11.19 5.83
CA THR A 268 0.50 -10.17 5.88
C THR A 268 1.86 -10.77 6.26
N LEU A 269 1.89 -11.69 7.24
CA LEU A 269 3.12 -12.38 7.65
C LEU A 269 3.63 -13.33 6.57
N MET A 270 2.74 -14.03 5.87
CA MET A 270 3.07 -14.89 4.72
C MET A 270 3.73 -14.07 3.61
N LEU A 271 3.10 -12.96 3.20
CA LEU A 271 3.66 -12.04 2.21
C LEU A 271 5.01 -11.47 2.66
N LYS A 272 5.20 -11.20 3.96
CA LYS A 272 6.51 -10.78 4.49
C LYS A 272 7.56 -11.88 4.31
N MET A 273 7.22 -13.14 4.58
CA MET A 273 8.15 -14.27 4.43
C MET A 273 8.51 -14.52 2.96
N GLU A 274 7.55 -14.47 2.04
CA GLU A 274 7.78 -14.57 0.60
C GLU A 274 8.72 -13.46 0.12
N ARG A 275 8.43 -12.21 0.50
CA ARG A 275 9.29 -11.06 0.18
C ARG A 275 10.70 -11.18 0.74
N TYR A 276 10.87 -11.80 1.91
CA TYR A 276 12.21 -12.06 2.46
C TYR A 276 13.01 -13.00 1.56
N ASN A 277 12.37 -13.99 0.95
CA ASN A 277 13.04 -14.90 0.02
C ASN A 277 13.42 -14.18 -1.28
N GLU A 278 12.52 -13.35 -1.81
CA GLU A 278 12.74 -12.59 -3.05
C GLU A 278 13.82 -11.52 -2.90
N THR A 279 13.72 -10.67 -1.87
CA THR A 279 14.56 -9.45 -1.75
C THR A 279 15.89 -9.70 -1.04
N ARG A 280 16.10 -10.85 -0.39
CA ARG A 280 17.32 -11.10 0.40
C ARG A 280 18.59 -11.05 -0.46
N ILE A 281 18.55 -11.63 -1.66
CA ILE A 281 19.69 -11.67 -2.58
C ILE A 281 19.99 -10.26 -3.07
N GLU A 282 18.96 -9.55 -3.53
CA GLU A 282 19.08 -8.17 -4.01
C GLU A 282 19.61 -7.21 -2.92
N ARG A 283 19.09 -7.29 -1.71
CA ARG A 283 19.58 -6.48 -0.57
C ARG A 283 21.03 -6.79 -0.21
N TYR A 284 21.44 -8.07 -0.31
CA TYR A 284 22.83 -8.45 -0.10
C TYR A 284 23.72 -7.86 -1.21
N ASN A 285 23.29 -7.94 -2.46
CA ASN A 285 24.01 -7.40 -3.60
C ASN A 285 24.16 -5.88 -3.49
N ASN A 286 23.11 -5.15 -3.08
CA ASN A 286 23.17 -3.71 -2.83
C ASN A 286 24.17 -3.35 -1.73
N LEU A 287 24.19 -4.11 -0.63
CA LEU A 287 25.19 -3.94 0.43
C LEU A 287 26.60 -4.19 -0.09
N VAL A 288 26.80 -5.25 -0.89
CA VAL A 288 28.10 -5.58 -1.48
C VAL A 288 28.58 -4.49 -2.43
N LEU A 289 27.72 -3.98 -3.32
CA LEU A 289 28.03 -2.89 -4.24
C LEU A 289 28.44 -1.62 -3.48
N TYR A 290 27.73 -1.30 -2.40
CA TYR A 290 28.11 -0.20 -1.53
C TYR A 290 29.47 -0.42 -0.86
N LEU A 291 29.70 -1.60 -0.28
CA LEU A 291 30.98 -1.90 0.37
C LEU A 291 32.15 -1.90 -0.64
N ASN A 292 31.93 -2.37 -1.87
CA ASN A 292 32.95 -2.37 -2.92
C ASN A 292 33.25 -0.95 -3.45
N SER A 293 32.29 -0.04 -3.42
CA SER A 293 32.47 1.36 -3.86
C SER A 293 33.03 2.28 -2.79
N TYR A 294 33.01 1.86 -1.52
CA TYR A 294 33.44 2.69 -0.40
C TYR A 294 34.98 2.87 -0.38
N PRO A 295 35.51 4.11 -0.23
CA PRO A 295 36.94 4.38 -0.34
C PRO A 295 37.83 3.52 0.57
N ASP A 296 37.39 3.29 1.81
CA ASP A 296 38.14 2.52 2.81
C ASP A 296 38.24 1.02 2.53
N PHE A 297 37.41 0.49 1.61
CA PHE A 297 37.41 -0.92 1.21
C PHE A 297 37.88 -1.15 -0.22
N LYS A 298 38.20 -0.08 -0.96
CA LYS A 298 38.58 -0.13 -2.38
C LYS A 298 39.89 -0.87 -2.64
N THR A 299 40.78 -0.92 -1.64
CA THR A 299 42.05 -1.66 -1.68
C THR A 299 41.87 -3.16 -1.47
N LEU A 300 40.71 -3.60 -0.99
CA LEU A 300 40.41 -5.01 -0.74
C LEU A 300 39.82 -5.67 -1.99
N LEU A 301 40.03 -6.98 -2.14
CA LEU A 301 39.38 -7.76 -3.19
C LEU A 301 37.85 -7.58 -3.16
N PRO A 302 37.20 -7.35 -4.32
CA PRO A 302 35.78 -7.08 -4.39
C PRO A 302 34.98 -8.32 -3.97
N LEU A 303 33.92 -8.08 -3.21
CA LEU A 303 33.00 -9.12 -2.78
C LEU A 303 32.15 -9.59 -3.96
N LYS A 304 31.89 -10.90 -4.02
CA LYS A 304 31.07 -11.53 -5.06
C LYS A 304 29.58 -11.25 -4.83
N LEU A 305 28.88 -10.97 -5.92
CA LEU A 305 27.42 -10.88 -5.97
C LEU A 305 26.83 -12.30 -6.07
N TYR A 306 25.62 -12.47 -5.56
CA TYR A 306 24.85 -13.70 -5.72
C TYR A 306 23.76 -13.50 -6.80
N HIS A 307 23.49 -14.54 -7.58
CA HIS A 307 22.41 -14.58 -8.56
C HIS A 307 21.21 -15.32 -8.00
#